data_AF-A0A536R884-F1
#
_entry.id   AF-A0A536R884-F1
#
_cell.length_a   1.000
_cell.length_b   1.000
_cell.length_c   1.000
_cell.angle_alpha   90.00
_cell.angle_beta   90.00
_cell.angle_gamma   90.00
#
_symmetry.space_group_name_H-M   'P 1'
#
loop_
_entity.id
_entity.type
_entity.pdbx_description
1 polymer ?
#
loop_
_entity_poly.entity_id
_entity_poly.type
_entity_poly.pdbx_seq_one_letter_code
_entity_poly.pdbx_strand_id
1 'polypeptide(L)'
;SPGKTWEGTLAGFIAAAIAVWFVGTQVFSPGLPTEVLAPLALVIGPAGLCGDLLESALKRAAGVKDSGTIFPGHGGVLDRIDSLLLVAPVVALALNAYRSGMMEL
;
A
#
# COMPACT_ATOMS: atom_id res chain seq x y z
N SER A 1 -10.23 6.97 -12.54
CA SER A 1 -11.25 7.19 -11.50
C SER A 1 -11.43 8.70 -11.36
N PRO A 2 -12.66 9.23 -11.38
CA PRO A 2 -12.88 10.67 -11.19
C PRO A 2 -12.43 11.04 -9.77
N GLY A 3 -11.43 11.92 -9.65
CA GLY A 3 -10.88 12.36 -8.36
C GLY A 3 -9.39 12.08 -8.12
N LYS A 4 -8.71 11.31 -8.98
CA LYS A 4 -7.25 11.13 -8.88
C LYS A 4 -6.51 12.23 -9.64
N THR A 5 -5.80 13.08 -8.93
CA THR A 5 -4.91 14.10 -9.52
C THR A 5 -3.47 13.61 -9.54
N TRP A 6 -2.67 14.17 -10.45
CA TRP A 6 -1.26 13.81 -10.55
C TRP A 6 -0.49 14.29 -9.32
N GLU A 7 -0.82 15.48 -8.85
CA GLU A 7 -0.28 16.10 -7.64
C GLU A 7 -0.60 15.28 -6.40
N GLY A 8 -1.84 14.79 -6.28
CA GLY A 8 -2.26 13.93 -5.17
C GLY A 8 -1.56 12.58 -5.18
N THR A 9 -1.33 12.00 -6.38
CA THR A 9 -0.60 10.74 -6.52
C THR A 9 0.87 10.91 -6.10
N LEU A 10 1.53 11.96 -6.58
CA LEU A 10 2.92 12.25 -6.23
C LEU A 10 3.07 12.55 -4.73
N ALA A 11 2.19 13.39 -4.16
CA ALA A 11 2.19 13.68 -2.73
C ALA A 11 1.96 12.41 -1.90
N GLY A 12 1.07 11.52 -2.35
CA GLY A 12 0.82 10.22 -1.73
C GLY A 12 2.05 9.32 -1.73
N PHE A 13 2.80 9.27 -2.83
CA PHE A 13 4.05 8.49 -2.91
C PHE A 13 5.13 9.04 -1.98
N ILE A 14 5.30 10.37 -1.93
CA ILE A 14 6.25 11.01 -1.02
C ILE A 14 5.85 10.73 0.44
N ALA A 15 4.56 10.90 0.77
CA ALA A 15 4.05 10.62 2.12
C ALA A 15 4.24 9.14 2.51
N ALA A 16 4.01 8.22 1.58
CA ALA A 16 4.24 6.79 1.80
C ALA A 16 5.73 6.49 2.07
N ALA A 17 6.65 7.06 1.29
CA ALA A 17 8.09 6.88 1.50
C ALA A 17 8.54 7.41 2.87
N ILE A 18 8.06 8.59 3.27
CA ILE A 18 8.33 9.16 4.60
C ILE A 18 7.76 8.25 5.70
N ALA A 19 6.53 7.76 5.54
CA ALA A 19 5.90 6.87 6.50
C ALA A 19 6.68 5.55 6.67
N VAL A 20 7.14 4.95 5.57
CA VAL A 20 7.96 3.73 5.60
C VAL A 20 9.26 3.97 6.35
N TRP A 21 9.96 5.06 6.05
CA TRP A 21 11.20 5.41 6.75
C TRP A 21 10.97 5.66 8.24
N PHE A 22 9.94 6.44 8.59
CA PHE A 22 9.64 6.79 9.97
C PHE A 22 9.23 5.55 10.79
N VAL A 23 8.29 4.76 10.28
CA VAL A 23 7.84 3.53 10.97
C VAL A 23 8.99 2.53 11.06
N GLY A 24 9.71 2.32 9.96
CA GLY A 24 10.83 1.39 9.85
C GLY A 24 11.99 1.67 10.81
N THR A 25 12.22 2.94 11.16
CA THR A 25 13.37 3.35 12.00
C THR A 25 12.97 3.72 13.43
N GLN A 26 11.79 4.31 13.64
CA GLN A 26 11.38 4.86 14.94
C GLN A 26 10.39 3.97 15.70
N VAL A 27 9.61 3.16 14.99
CA VAL A 27 8.56 2.31 15.61
C VAL A 27 9.07 0.88 15.81
N PHE A 28 9.81 0.33 14.85
CA PHE A 28 10.44 -0.98 15.00
C PHE A 28 11.70 -0.92 15.87
N SER A 29 11.88 -1.89 16.77
CA SER A 29 13.07 -2.04 17.61
C SER A 29 13.56 -3.50 17.62
N PRO A 30 14.79 -3.79 17.13
CA PRO A 30 15.68 -2.85 16.43
C PRO A 30 15.04 -2.36 15.11
N GLY A 31 15.41 -1.15 14.69
CA GLY A 31 14.94 -0.60 13.40
C GLY A 31 15.38 -1.46 12.22
N LEU A 32 14.64 -1.37 11.11
CA LEU A 32 14.99 -2.07 9.87
C LEU A 32 16.16 -1.38 9.16
N PRO A 33 17.06 -2.14 8.52
CA PRO A 33 18.17 -1.55 7.77
C PRO A 33 17.69 -0.87 6.49
N THR A 34 18.49 0.08 6.01
CA THR A 34 18.18 0.90 4.83
C THR A 34 18.00 0.06 3.56
N GLU A 35 18.71 -1.06 3.44
CA GLU A 35 18.60 -2.03 2.33
C GLU A 35 17.21 -2.67 2.21
N VAL A 36 16.45 -2.73 3.32
CA VAL A 36 15.04 -3.18 3.34
C VAL A 36 14.11 -2.00 3.14
N LEU A 37 14.39 -0.86 3.78
CA LEU A 37 13.51 0.31 3.76
C LEU A 37 13.44 1.01 2.41
N ALA A 38 14.56 1.12 1.70
CA ALA A 38 14.61 1.78 0.39
C ALA A 38 13.71 1.08 -0.66
N PRO A 39 13.81 -0.25 -0.90
CA PRO A 39 12.92 -0.91 -1.84
C PRO A 39 11.46 -0.90 -1.36
N LEU A 40 11.20 -1.02 -0.05
CA LEU A 40 9.83 -0.91 0.48
C LEU A 40 9.21 0.46 0.21
N ALA A 41 9.95 1.54 0.44
CA ALA A 41 9.48 2.90 0.19
C ALA A 41 9.13 3.14 -1.29
N LEU A 42 9.86 2.50 -2.20
CA LEU A 42 9.62 2.60 -3.64
C LEU A 42 8.38 1.81 -4.08
N VAL A 43 8.09 0.66 -3.46
CA VAL A 43 7.06 -0.28 -3.93
C VAL A 43 5.70 -0.07 -3.25
N ILE A 44 5.68 0.34 -1.97
CA ILE A 44 4.43 0.47 -1.20
C ILE A 44 3.45 1.47 -1.81
N GLY A 45 3.93 2.64 -2.24
CA GLY A 45 3.10 3.66 -2.88
C GLY A 45 2.40 3.13 -4.14
N PRO A 46 3.17 2.63 -5.15
CA PRO A 46 2.60 2.00 -6.34
C PRO A 46 1.69 0.81 -6.04
N ALA A 47 2.06 -0.08 -5.11
CA ALA A 47 1.24 -1.25 -4.76
C ALA A 47 -0.12 -0.83 -4.18
N GLY A 48 -0.16 0.18 -3.29
CA GLY A 48 -1.40 0.73 -2.75
C GLY A 48 -2.29 1.34 -3.83
N LEU A 49 -1.70 2.11 -4.75
CA LEU A 49 -2.43 2.68 -5.88
C LEU A 49 -3.00 1.59 -6.80
N CYS A 50 -2.22 0.55 -7.08
CA CYS A 50 -2.66 -0.60 -7.86
C CYS A 50 -3.82 -1.35 -7.19
N GLY A 51 -3.83 -1.48 -5.86
CA GLY A 51 -4.91 -2.13 -5.12
C GLY A 51 -6.25 -1.42 -5.28
N ASP A 52 -6.25 -0.10 -5.08
CA ASP A 52 -7.43 0.75 -5.30
C ASP A 52 -7.88 0.73 -6.79
N LEU A 53 -6.94 0.70 -7.74
CA LEU A 53 -7.29 0.57 -9.17
C LEU A 53 -7.91 -0.79 -9.51
N LEU A 54 -7.40 -1.88 -8.92
CA LEU A 54 -7.93 -3.22 -9.09
C LEU A 54 -9.35 -3.30 -8.53
N GLU A 55 -9.58 -2.78 -7.34
CA GLU A 55 -10.89 -2.74 -6.69
C GLU A 55 -11.89 -1.91 -7.50
N SER A 56 -11.47 -0.72 -7.93
CA SER A 56 -12.23 0.09 -8.89
C SER A 56 -12.57 -0.66 -10.18
N ALA A 57 -11.69 -1.53 -10.69
CA ALA A 57 -11.95 -2.34 -11.89
C ALA A 57 -12.94 -3.48 -11.62
N LEU A 58 -12.82 -4.15 -10.47
CA LEU A 58 -13.74 -5.20 -10.03
C LEU A 58 -15.17 -4.66 -9.86
N LYS A 59 -15.33 -3.48 -9.24
CA LYS A 59 -16.64 -2.82 -9.10
C LYS A 59 -17.28 -2.55 -10.47
N ARG A 60 -16.51 -2.06 -11.45
CA ARG A 60 -16.99 -1.87 -12.84
C ARG A 60 -17.39 -3.18 -13.51
N ALA A 61 -16.61 -4.24 -13.33
CA ALA A 61 -16.93 -5.56 -13.89
C ALA A 61 -18.20 -6.17 -13.27
N ALA A 62 -18.44 -5.90 -11.99
CA ALA A 62 -19.64 -6.33 -11.27
C ALA A 62 -20.86 -5.41 -11.47
N GLY A 63 -20.72 -4.29 -12.20
CA GLY A 63 -21.81 -3.33 -12.42
C GLY A 63 -22.24 -2.57 -11.17
N VAL A 64 -21.41 -2.56 -10.12
CA VAL A 64 -21.68 -1.87 -8.85
C VAL A 64 -20.74 -0.68 -8.66
N LYS A 65 -21.17 0.30 -7.86
CA LYS A 65 -20.35 1.47 -7.55
C LYS A 65 -19.58 1.33 -6.24
N ASP A 66 -20.25 0.82 -5.22
CA ASP A 66 -19.68 0.57 -3.89
C ASP A 66 -19.60 -0.93 -3.66
N SER A 67 -18.57 -1.38 -2.93
CA SER A 67 -18.38 -2.81 -2.64
C SER A 67 -19.38 -3.37 -1.61
N GLY A 68 -20.13 -2.49 -0.94
CA GLY A 68 -21.14 -2.84 0.05
C GLY A 68 -21.64 -1.61 0.81
N THR A 69 -22.42 -1.83 1.87
CA THR A 69 -23.07 -0.77 2.67
C THR A 69 -22.79 -0.89 4.17
N ILE A 70 -21.79 -1.69 4.54
CA ILE A 70 -21.46 -2.00 5.94
C ILE A 70 -21.11 -0.73 6.74
N PHE A 71 -20.48 0.27 6.09
CA PHE A 71 -20.18 1.54 6.73
C PHE A 71 -21.13 2.63 6.20
N PRO A 72 -22.06 3.14 7.03
CA PRO A 72 -23.00 4.17 6.62
C PRO A 72 -22.28 5.39 6.03
N GLY A 73 -22.58 5.70 4.77
CA GLY A 73 -21.96 6.82 4.04
C GLY A 73 -20.52 6.62 3.56
N HIS A 74 -19.89 5.47 3.80
CA HIS A 74 -18.47 5.22 3.51
C HIS A 74 -18.20 4.03 2.56
N GLY A 75 -19.25 3.32 2.15
CA GLY A 75 -19.17 2.18 1.25
C GLY A 75 -18.98 0.85 1.98
N GLY A 76 -18.36 -0.11 1.30
CA GLY A 76 -18.12 -1.45 1.83
C GLY A 76 -16.76 -1.60 2.49
N VAL A 77 -16.52 -2.79 3.06
CA VAL A 77 -15.24 -3.14 3.68
C VAL A 77 -14.11 -3.16 2.66
N LEU A 78 -14.40 -3.61 1.43
CA LEU A 78 -13.39 -3.72 0.37
C LEU A 78 -12.88 -2.34 -0.05
N ASP A 79 -13.73 -1.31 -0.08
CA ASP A 79 -13.34 0.10 -0.33
C ASP A 79 -12.37 0.66 0.72
N ARG A 80 -12.15 -0.05 1.84
CA ARG A 80 -11.25 0.38 2.93
C ARG A 80 -9.93 -0.38 2.96
N ILE A 81 -9.90 -1.59 2.41
CA ILE A 81 -8.73 -2.48 2.46
C ILE A 81 -8.12 -2.76 1.08
N ASP A 82 -8.70 -2.23 0.02
CA ASP A 82 -8.27 -2.39 -1.38
C ASP A 82 -6.76 -2.21 -1.61
N SER A 83 -6.20 -1.13 -1.11
CA SER A 83 -4.78 -0.80 -1.17
C SER A 83 -3.94 -1.74 -0.30
N LEU A 84 -4.46 -2.12 0.87
CA LEU A 84 -3.80 -3.06 1.79
C LEU A 84 -3.69 -4.47 1.18
N LEU A 85 -4.65 -4.88 0.34
CA LEU A 85 -4.64 -6.22 -0.27
C LEU A 85 -3.39 -6.47 -1.11
N LEU A 86 -2.84 -5.45 -1.78
CA LEU A 86 -1.57 -5.59 -2.52
C LEU A 86 -0.35 -5.17 -1.69
N VAL A 87 -0.48 -4.19 -0.80
CA VAL A 87 0.65 -3.73 0.04
C VAL A 87 1.09 -4.82 1.04
N ALA A 88 0.15 -5.50 1.70
CA ALA A 88 0.45 -6.49 2.72
C ALA A 88 1.34 -7.65 2.23
N PRO A 89 1.03 -8.35 1.12
CA PRO A 89 1.88 -9.43 0.62
C PRO A 89 3.25 -8.91 0.15
N VAL A 90 3.32 -7.71 -0.44
CA VAL A 90 4.60 -7.08 -0.83
C VAL A 90 5.50 -6.88 0.38
N VAL A 91 4.97 -6.31 1.46
CA VAL A 91 5.72 -6.08 2.70
C VAL A 91 6.15 -7.41 3.32
N ALA A 92 5.25 -8.38 3.39
CA ALA A 92 5.56 -9.70 3.93
C ALA A 92 6.68 -10.40 3.14
N LEU A 93 6.65 -10.33 1.81
CA LEU A 93 7.70 -10.89 0.95
C LEU A 93 9.04 -10.19 1.18
N ALA A 94 9.07 -8.86 1.25
CA ALA A 94 10.29 -8.11 1.51
C ALA A 94 10.91 -8.45 2.88
N LEU A 95 10.09 -8.52 3.93
CA LEU A 95 10.58 -8.87 5.27
C LEU A 95 11.03 -10.34 5.36
N ASN A 96 10.36 -11.26 4.66
CA ASN A 96 10.78 -12.65 4.60
C ASN A 96 12.10 -12.80 3.84
N ALA A 97 12.26 -12.12 2.70
CA ALA A 97 13.50 -12.10 1.93
C ALA A 97 14.66 -11.58 2.78
N TYR A 98 14.44 -10.49 3.54
CA TYR A 98 15.41 -9.95 4.48
C TYR A 98 15.82 -10.99 5.52
N ARG A 99 14.83 -11.58 6.21
CA ARG A 99 15.07 -12.57 7.27
C ARG A 99 15.80 -13.82 6.77
N SER A 100 15.59 -14.19 5.51
CA SER A 100 16.26 -15.33 4.88
C SER A 100 17.71 -15.07 4.43
N GLY A 101 18.23 -13.85 4.65
CA GLY A 101 19.58 -13.46 4.22
C GLY A 101 19.71 -13.19 2.72
N MET A 102 18.60 -13.19 1.97
CA MET A 102 18.61 -12.97 0.52
C MET A 102 18.85 -11.52 0.12
N MET A 103 18.75 -10.58 1.07
CA MET A 103 19.01 -9.16 0.85
C MET A 103 20.30 -8.66 1.51
N GLU A 104 21.16 -9.56 2.02
CA GLU A 104 22.53 -9.19 2.41
C GLU A 104 23.38 -9.12 1.13
N LEU A 105 23.77 -7.91 0.74
CA LEU A 105 24.80 -7.61 -0.28
C LEU A 105 26.06 -7.08 0.41
#